data_AF-A0A224XXN1-F1
#
_entry.id   AF-A0A224XXN1-F1
#
_cell.length_a   1.000
_cell.length_b   1.000
_cell.length_c   1.000
_cell.angle_alpha   90.00
_cell.angle_beta   90.00
_cell.angle_gamma   90.00
#
_symmetry.space_group_name_H-M   'P 1'
#
loop_
_entity.id
_entity.type
_entity.pdbx_description
1 polymer ?
#
loop_
_entity_poly.entity_id
_entity_poly.type
_entity_poly.pdbx_seq_one_letter_code
_entity_poly.pdbx_strand_id
1 'polypeptide(L)'
;KLVRLPPLPSIRDILKLYQLRALRRLSQNFLLDLRITDKIVRAAGKIEGSHVCEIGPGPGSITRSILNKSPAKLIVLEKDRRFLPTLEMLKDSSPNDMDILIGDVLCFNMENLFPSEQIKPWAGRPPMIHLIGNLPFNVATPLIIKWLSNISNRSSAWKYGRVQMTLTFQKEVAERMVAPILTKQRCR
;
A
#
# COMPACT_ATOMS: atom_id res chain seq x y z
N LYS A 1 -19.26 -29.46 25.91
CA LYS A 1 -18.97 -28.06 26.30
C LYS A 1 -18.23 -27.40 25.14
N LEU A 2 -18.83 -26.41 24.47
CA LEU A 2 -18.13 -25.63 23.45
C LEU A 2 -16.98 -24.87 24.12
N VAL A 3 -15.74 -25.20 23.75
CA VAL A 3 -14.55 -24.50 24.22
C VAL A 3 -14.54 -23.11 23.57
N ARG A 4 -14.75 -22.07 24.37
CA ARG A 4 -14.70 -20.69 23.88
C ARG A 4 -13.24 -20.25 23.91
N LEU A 5 -12.61 -20.22 22.74
CA LEU A 5 -11.26 -19.70 22.59
C LEU A 5 -11.21 -18.20 22.91
N PRO A 6 -10.08 -17.68 23.42
CA PRO A 6 -9.91 -16.25 23.61
C PRO A 6 -10.00 -15.51 22.27
N PRO A 7 -10.42 -14.23 22.26
CA PRO A 7 -10.43 -13.43 21.05
C PRO A 7 -9.01 -13.27 20.51
N LEU A 8 -8.88 -13.24 19.18
CA LEU A 8 -7.60 -12.96 18.54
C LEU A 8 -7.08 -11.57 18.96
N PRO A 9 -5.77 -11.42 19.15
CA PRO A 9 -5.18 -10.15 19.56
C PRO A 9 -5.48 -9.05 18.53
N SER A 10 -5.87 -7.87 19.00
CA SER A 10 -6.06 -6.71 18.14
C SER A 10 -4.73 -6.19 17.60
N ILE A 11 -4.75 -5.29 16.61
CA ILE A 11 -3.54 -4.62 16.12
C ILE A 11 -2.82 -3.89 17.27
N ARG A 12 -3.59 -3.30 18.21
CA ARG A 12 -3.02 -2.63 19.39
C ARG A 12 -2.29 -3.61 20.30
N ASP A 13 -2.82 -4.82 20.46
CA ASP A 13 -2.20 -5.84 21.30
C ASP A 13 -0.92 -6.37 20.66
N ILE A 14 -0.95 -6.62 19.35
CA ILE A 14 0.23 -7.00 18.57
C ILE A 14 1.33 -5.94 18.68
N LEU A 15 0.99 -4.66 18.50
CA LEU A 15 1.95 -3.56 18.66
C LEU A 15 2.57 -3.53 20.06
N LYS A 16 1.80 -3.81 21.11
CA LYS A 16 2.32 -3.90 22.49
C LYS A 16 3.21 -5.12 22.69
N LEU A 17 2.79 -6.29 22.22
CA LEU A 17 3.50 -7.56 22.34
C LEU A 17 4.89 -7.49 21.71
N TYR A 18 4.98 -6.92 20.51
CA TYR A 18 6.26 -6.74 19.80
C TYR A 18 6.97 -5.43 20.17
N GLN A 19 6.47 -4.69 21.17
CA GLN A 19 7.00 -3.39 21.60
C GLN A 19 7.19 -2.38 20.44
N LEU A 20 6.33 -2.48 19.43
CA LEU A 20 6.34 -1.66 18.23
C LEU A 20 5.68 -0.32 18.54
N ARG A 21 6.52 0.71 18.69
CA ARG A 21 6.08 2.10 18.76
C ARG A 21 6.36 2.81 17.45
N ALA A 22 5.47 3.72 17.08
CA ALA A 22 5.69 4.63 15.96
C ALA A 22 6.98 5.41 16.20
N LEU A 23 7.90 5.33 15.24
CA LEU A 23 9.15 6.08 15.34
C LEU A 23 8.94 7.48 14.79
N ARG A 24 9.15 8.50 15.63
CA ARG A 24 9.11 9.91 15.21
C ARG A 24 10.01 10.18 14.00
N ARG A 25 11.22 9.60 13.98
CA ARG A 25 12.15 9.73 12.85
C ARG A 25 11.62 9.16 11.53
N LEU A 26 10.70 8.19 11.58
CA LEU A 26 10.07 7.60 10.40
C LEU A 26 8.71 8.24 10.07
N SER A 27 8.27 9.24 10.85
CA SER A 27 6.98 9.94 10.67
C SER A 27 5.79 8.98 10.49
N GLN A 28 5.82 7.84 11.18
CA GLN A 28 4.82 6.79 11.06
C GLN A 28 3.49 7.19 11.71
N ASN A 29 2.40 7.09 10.95
CA ASN A 29 1.03 7.26 11.42
C ASN A 29 0.24 5.98 11.15
N PHE A 30 0.00 5.17 12.18
CA PHE A 30 -0.72 3.90 12.02
C PHE A 30 -2.22 4.12 12.05
N LEU A 31 -2.89 3.68 10.99
CA LEU A 31 -4.35 3.56 10.96
C LEU A 31 -4.74 2.30 11.71
N LEU A 32 -5.48 2.43 12.81
CA LEU A 32 -5.91 1.30 13.64
C LEU A 32 -7.40 0.99 13.50
N ASP A 33 -8.16 1.86 12.83
CA ASP A 33 -9.58 1.68 12.58
C ASP A 33 -9.80 0.99 11.23
N LEU A 34 -10.29 -0.26 11.29
CA LEU A 34 -10.57 -1.07 10.10
C LEU A 34 -11.59 -0.42 9.17
N ARG A 35 -12.50 0.40 9.68
CA ARG A 35 -13.49 1.10 8.84
C ARG A 35 -12.81 2.11 7.91
N ILE A 36 -11.72 2.72 8.36
CA ILE A 36 -10.92 3.66 7.58
C ILE A 36 -10.10 2.90 6.54
N THR A 37 -9.42 1.82 6.93
CA THR A 37 -8.63 1.02 5.98
C THR A 37 -9.51 0.36 4.92
N ASP A 38 -10.69 -0.13 5.29
CA ASP A 38 -11.70 -0.65 4.34
C ASP A 38 -12.21 0.43 3.40
N LYS A 39 -12.32 1.68 3.87
CA LYS A 39 -12.68 2.82 3.01
C LYS A 39 -11.57 3.12 2.00
N ILE A 40 -10.30 3.08 2.41
CA ILE A 40 -9.14 3.28 1.51
C ILE A 40 -9.12 2.19 0.44
N VAL A 41 -9.23 0.92 0.84
CA VAL A 41 -9.21 -0.21 -0.10
C VAL A 41 -10.39 -0.16 -1.07
N ARG A 42 -11.58 0.24 -0.60
CA ARG A 42 -12.74 0.44 -1.47
C ARG A 42 -12.53 1.57 -2.48
N ALA A 43 -11.82 2.64 -2.11
CA ALA A 43 -11.49 3.72 -3.03
C ALA A 43 -10.49 3.30 -4.12
N ALA A 44 -9.71 2.23 -3.89
CA ALA A 44 -8.83 1.65 -4.89
C ALA A 44 -9.57 0.91 -6.03
N GLY A 45 -10.88 0.72 -5.90
CA GLY A 45 -11.72 0.05 -6.89
C GLY A 45 -11.81 -1.46 -6.69
N LYS A 46 -12.04 -2.19 -7.79
CA LYS A 46 -12.15 -3.66 -7.75
C LYS A 46 -10.75 -4.28 -7.76
N ILE A 47 -10.28 -4.67 -6.57
CA ILE A 47 -8.99 -5.34 -6.40
C ILE A 47 -9.09 -6.88 -6.27
N GLU A 48 -10.29 -7.43 -6.27
CA GLU A 48 -10.52 -8.88 -6.30
C GLU A 48 -9.88 -9.51 -7.54
N GLY A 49 -9.08 -10.57 -7.36
CA GLY A 49 -8.33 -11.22 -8.44
C GLY A 49 -7.23 -10.34 -9.08
N SER A 50 -6.93 -9.18 -8.50
CA SER A 50 -5.85 -8.29 -8.98
C SER A 50 -4.51 -8.57 -8.30
N HIS A 51 -3.43 -8.03 -8.84
CA HIS A 51 -2.13 -7.97 -8.18
C HIS A 51 -2.03 -6.65 -7.41
N VAL A 52 -1.83 -6.72 -6.11
CA VAL A 52 -1.74 -5.54 -5.26
C VAL A 52 -0.34 -5.42 -4.70
N CYS A 53 0.24 -4.22 -4.77
CA CYS A 53 1.47 -3.90 -4.04
C CYS A 53 1.19 -2.82 -3.01
N GLU A 54 1.31 -3.19 -1.73
CA GLU A 54 1.16 -2.27 -0.61
C GLU A 54 2.52 -1.69 -0.21
N ILE A 55 2.61 -0.36 -0.15
CA ILE A 55 3.84 0.33 0.24
C ILE A 55 3.73 0.80 1.70
N GLY A 56 4.68 0.36 2.52
CA GLY A 56 4.76 0.71 3.93
C GLY A 56 3.57 0.18 4.73
N PRO A 57 3.32 -1.13 4.75
CA PRO A 57 2.18 -1.73 5.46
C PRO A 57 2.21 -1.46 6.98
N GLY A 58 3.40 -1.22 7.56
CA GLY A 58 3.61 -1.09 8.99
C GLY A 58 3.03 -2.30 9.74
N PRO A 59 2.10 -2.10 10.70
CA PRO A 59 1.48 -3.20 11.43
C PRO A 59 0.48 -4.04 10.61
N GLY A 60 0.29 -3.72 9.33
CA GLY A 60 -0.55 -4.49 8.42
C GLY A 60 -2.04 -4.18 8.50
N SER A 61 -2.41 -2.97 8.92
CA SER A 61 -3.83 -2.58 9.02
C SER A 61 -4.52 -2.51 7.66
N ILE A 62 -3.87 -1.87 6.67
CA ILE A 62 -4.38 -1.84 5.30
C ILE A 62 -4.21 -3.21 4.64
N THR A 63 -3.10 -3.91 4.90
CA THR A 63 -2.87 -5.31 4.48
C THR A 63 -4.07 -6.20 4.77
N ARG A 64 -4.62 -6.17 6.00
CA ARG A 64 -5.83 -6.94 6.36
C ARG A 64 -7.03 -6.58 5.49
N SER A 65 -7.29 -5.29 5.29
CA SER A 65 -8.38 -4.83 4.43
C SER A 65 -8.19 -5.24 2.97
N ILE A 66 -6.95 -5.30 2.47
CA ILE A 66 -6.63 -5.79 1.13
C ILE A 66 -6.89 -7.29 1.04
N LEU A 67 -6.37 -8.09 1.97
CA LEU A 67 -6.55 -9.54 2.01
C LEU A 67 -8.04 -9.93 2.03
N ASN A 68 -8.87 -9.19 2.78
CA ASN A 68 -10.33 -9.36 2.80
C ASN A 68 -11.04 -9.12 1.46
N LYS A 69 -10.36 -8.56 0.46
CA LYS A 69 -10.89 -8.40 -0.91
C LYS A 69 -10.42 -9.48 -1.88
N SER A 70 -9.71 -10.49 -1.39
CA SER A 70 -9.26 -11.64 -2.17
C SER A 70 -8.48 -11.25 -3.44
N PRO A 71 -7.36 -10.51 -3.30
CA PRO A 71 -6.46 -10.30 -4.43
C PRO A 71 -5.87 -11.64 -4.91
N ALA A 72 -5.47 -11.69 -6.19
CA ALA A 72 -4.73 -12.84 -6.71
C ALA A 72 -3.34 -12.94 -6.09
N LYS A 73 -2.69 -11.79 -5.86
CA LYS A 73 -1.37 -11.66 -5.25
C LYS A 73 -1.32 -10.37 -4.44
N LEU A 74 -0.79 -10.43 -3.21
CA LEU A 74 -0.43 -9.26 -2.43
C LEU A 74 1.08 -9.23 -2.20
N ILE A 75 1.74 -8.16 -2.61
CA ILE A 75 3.14 -7.91 -2.29
C ILE A 75 3.17 -6.73 -1.34
N VAL A 76 3.83 -6.86 -0.19
CA VAL A 76 4.02 -5.74 0.72
C VAL A 76 5.50 -5.33 0.73
N LEU A 77 5.77 -4.03 0.57
CA LEU A 77 7.12 -3.47 0.61
C LEU A 77 7.29 -2.63 1.88
N GLU A 78 8.04 -3.17 2.85
CA GLU A 78 8.25 -2.53 4.15
C GLU A 78 9.73 -2.17 4.35
N LYS A 79 10.00 -0.93 4.78
CA LYS A 79 11.35 -0.46 5.09
C LYS A 79 11.78 -0.86 6.51
N ASP A 80 10.83 -0.83 7.44
CA ASP A 80 11.06 -1.07 8.86
C ASP A 80 10.89 -2.56 9.21
N ARG A 81 12.04 -3.26 9.25
CA ARG A 81 12.13 -4.69 9.55
C ARG A 81 11.45 -5.13 10.85
N ARG A 82 11.18 -4.20 11.78
CA ARG A 82 10.51 -4.51 13.04
C ARG A 82 9.07 -4.99 12.83
N PHE A 83 8.43 -4.65 11.70
CA PHE A 83 7.09 -5.13 11.36
C PHE A 83 7.08 -6.52 10.73
N LEU A 84 8.23 -7.07 10.35
CA LEU A 84 8.32 -8.37 9.70
C LEU A 84 7.56 -9.48 10.46
N PRO A 85 7.69 -9.65 11.80
CA PRO A 85 6.94 -10.68 12.51
C PRO A 85 5.41 -10.54 12.41
N THR A 86 4.91 -9.30 12.37
CA THR A 86 3.47 -9.05 12.22
C THR A 86 2.99 -9.35 10.80
N LEU A 87 3.82 -9.05 9.79
CA LEU A 87 3.51 -9.34 8.39
C LEU A 87 3.58 -10.84 8.10
N GLU A 88 4.57 -11.56 8.64
CA GLU A 88 4.66 -13.03 8.52
C GLU A 88 3.44 -13.70 9.16
N MET A 89 3.03 -13.26 10.35
CA MET A 89 1.80 -13.75 10.97
C MET A 89 0.56 -13.56 10.07
N LEU A 90 0.47 -12.42 9.36
CA LEU A 90 -0.63 -12.18 8.42
C LEU A 90 -0.53 -13.09 7.18
N LYS A 91 0.68 -13.29 6.66
CA LYS A 91 0.94 -14.20 5.56
C LYS A 91 0.53 -15.63 5.91
N ASP A 92 0.94 -16.13 7.07
CA ASP A 92 0.63 -17.48 7.54
C ASP A 92 -0.87 -17.68 7.85
N SER A 93 -1.55 -16.61 8.26
CA SER A 93 -2.98 -16.65 8.60
C SER A 93 -3.92 -16.45 7.40
N SER A 94 -3.37 -16.13 6.23
CA SER A 94 -4.13 -15.74 5.05
C SER A 94 -4.14 -16.86 4.00
N PRO A 95 -5.29 -17.18 3.39
CA PRO A 95 -5.33 -18.10 2.24
C PRO A 95 -4.81 -17.45 0.94
N ASN A 96 -4.65 -16.13 0.90
CA ASN A 96 -4.16 -15.40 -0.28
C ASN A 96 -2.65 -15.53 -0.43
N ASP A 97 -2.18 -15.53 -1.67
CA ASP A 97 -0.76 -15.47 -1.99
C ASP A 97 -0.19 -14.09 -1.60
N MET A 98 0.66 -14.08 -0.57
CA MET A 98 1.27 -12.88 -0.01
C MET A 98 2.79 -12.98 0.06
N ASP A 99 3.49 -11.97 -0.45
CA ASP A 99 4.94 -11.83 -0.35
C ASP A 99 5.34 -10.58 0.42
N ILE A 100 6.40 -10.70 1.21
CA ILE A 100 6.94 -9.62 2.03
C ILE A 100 8.33 -9.26 1.50
N LEU A 101 8.48 -8.04 1.04
CA LEU A 101 9.73 -7.48 0.58
C LEU A 101 10.22 -6.43 1.57
N ILE A 102 11.47 -6.55 2.00
CA ILE A 102 12.11 -5.55 2.85
C ILE A 102 12.93 -4.61 1.98
N GLY A 103 12.58 -3.33 1.98
CA GLY A 103 13.29 -2.34 1.17
C GLY A 103 12.75 -0.92 1.24
N ASP A 104 13.52 0.03 0.74
CA ASP A 104 13.10 1.42 0.59
C ASP A 104 12.42 1.61 -0.76
N VAL A 105 11.14 1.98 -0.76
CA VAL A 105 10.36 2.27 -1.97
C VAL A 105 10.98 3.36 -2.84
N LEU A 106 11.71 4.31 -2.25
CA LEU A 106 12.40 5.36 -3.01
C LEU A 106 13.55 4.81 -3.86
N CYS A 107 14.10 3.64 -3.52
CA CYS A 107 15.17 2.98 -4.26
C CYS A 107 14.70 1.70 -4.98
N PHE A 108 13.51 1.20 -4.66
CA PHE A 108 12.98 -0.04 -5.20
C PHE A 108 12.56 0.09 -6.67
N ASN A 109 12.89 -0.92 -7.48
CA ASN A 109 12.45 -1.04 -8.87
C ASN A 109 11.36 -2.12 -8.99
N MET A 110 10.23 -1.79 -9.62
CA MET A 110 9.06 -2.65 -9.74
C MET A 110 8.91 -3.29 -11.14
N GLU A 111 9.90 -3.16 -12.04
CA GLU A 111 9.77 -3.63 -13.43
C GLU A 111 9.48 -5.12 -13.60
N ASN A 112 9.92 -5.95 -12.66
CA ASN A 112 9.75 -7.40 -12.70
C ASN A 112 8.97 -7.91 -11.47
N LEU A 113 8.17 -7.04 -10.86
CA LEU A 113 7.46 -7.35 -9.63
C LEU A 113 6.23 -8.24 -9.86
N PHE A 114 5.64 -8.15 -11.04
CA PHE A 114 4.42 -8.88 -11.42
C PHE A 114 4.64 -9.75 -12.66
N PRO A 115 3.79 -10.77 -12.91
CA PRO A 115 3.87 -11.61 -14.09
C PRO A 115 3.76 -10.81 -15.40
N SER A 116 4.45 -11.25 -16.45
CA SER A 116 4.51 -10.54 -17.74
C SER A 116 3.15 -10.47 -18.45
N GLU A 117 2.22 -11.38 -18.13
CA GLU A 117 0.84 -11.40 -18.64
C GLU A 117 0.02 -10.18 -18.19
N GLN A 118 0.48 -9.49 -17.13
CA GLN A 118 -0.10 -8.24 -16.68
C GLN A 118 0.28 -7.05 -17.57
N ILE A 119 1.27 -7.17 -18.47
CA ILE A 119 1.65 -6.07 -19.35
C ILE A 119 0.50 -5.76 -20.31
N LYS A 120 0.02 -4.51 -20.28
CA LYS A 120 -1.03 -3.99 -21.18
C LYS A 120 -0.51 -2.80 -22.01
N PRO A 121 -0.97 -2.66 -23.27
CA PRO A 121 -0.67 -1.47 -24.07
C PRO A 121 -1.13 -0.19 -23.36
N TRP A 122 -0.36 0.88 -23.47
CA TRP A 122 -0.64 2.15 -22.78
C TRP A 122 -2.02 2.73 -23.12
N ALA A 123 -2.40 2.68 -24.40
CA ALA A 123 -3.70 3.14 -24.92
C ALA A 123 -4.86 2.18 -24.60
N GLY A 124 -4.59 0.99 -24.07
CA GLY A 124 -5.59 -0.02 -23.76
C GLY A 124 -6.20 0.13 -22.36
N ARG A 125 -6.89 -0.92 -21.91
CA ARG A 125 -7.36 -1.02 -20.53
C ARG A 125 -6.15 -1.09 -19.57
N PRO A 126 -6.23 -0.46 -18.38
CA PRO A 126 -5.21 -0.61 -17.35
C PRO A 126 -4.95 -2.08 -17.01
N PRO A 127 -3.72 -2.44 -16.62
CA PRO A 127 -3.43 -3.75 -16.05
C PRO A 127 -4.19 -3.95 -14.72
N MET A 128 -4.43 -5.20 -14.32
CA MET A 128 -5.04 -5.51 -13.02
C MET A 128 -3.98 -5.44 -11.91
N ILE A 129 -3.33 -4.28 -11.81
CA ILE A 129 -2.28 -3.97 -10.83
C ILE A 129 -2.69 -2.71 -10.07
N HIS A 130 -2.66 -2.78 -8.74
CA HIS A 130 -2.95 -1.66 -7.85
C HIS A 130 -1.80 -1.42 -6.88
N LEU A 131 -1.29 -0.19 -6.85
CA LEU A 131 -0.38 0.27 -5.80
C LEU A 131 -1.19 0.96 -4.71
N ILE A 132 -1.08 0.50 -3.46
CA ILE A 132 -1.81 1.05 -2.32
C ILE A 132 -0.82 1.46 -1.24
N GLY A 133 -1.02 2.58 -0.57
CA GLY A 133 -0.11 2.98 0.51
C GLY A 133 -0.63 4.09 1.39
N ASN A 134 -0.35 3.98 2.69
CA ASN A 134 -0.54 5.06 3.65
C ASN A 134 0.82 5.54 4.14
N LEU A 135 1.41 6.45 3.37
CA LEU A 135 2.82 6.79 3.52
C LEU A 135 3.04 8.00 4.43
N PRO A 136 4.13 8.00 5.23
CA PRO A 136 4.63 9.19 5.88
C PRO A 136 4.88 10.33 4.90
N PHE A 137 4.62 11.57 5.30
CA PHE A 137 4.66 12.72 4.38
C PHE A 137 6.05 13.00 3.81
N ASN A 138 7.09 12.76 4.59
CA ASN A 138 8.48 12.86 4.14
C ASN A 138 8.85 11.82 3.07
N VAL A 139 8.05 10.77 2.90
CA VAL A 139 8.22 9.73 1.86
C VAL A 139 7.21 9.91 0.72
N ALA A 140 5.97 10.25 1.03
CA ALA A 140 4.87 10.31 0.06
C ALA A 140 5.14 11.33 -1.06
N THR A 141 5.56 12.55 -0.72
CA THR A 141 5.84 13.62 -1.70
C THR A 141 7.00 13.30 -2.66
N PRO A 142 8.20 12.90 -2.21
CA PRO A 142 9.26 12.51 -3.15
C PRO A 142 8.88 11.26 -3.96
N LEU A 143 8.11 10.33 -3.38
CA LEU A 143 7.66 9.14 -4.08
C LEU A 143 6.72 9.48 -5.24
N ILE A 144 5.72 10.33 -5.04
CA ILE A 144 4.79 10.68 -6.12
C ILE A 144 5.49 11.42 -7.26
N ILE A 145 6.46 12.29 -6.96
CA ILE A 145 7.28 12.97 -7.99
C ILE A 145 8.07 11.95 -8.80
N LYS A 146 8.74 10.99 -8.13
CA LYS A 146 9.45 9.89 -8.81
C LYS A 146 8.50 9.07 -9.68
N TRP A 147 7.31 8.76 -9.17
CA TRP A 147 6.31 7.97 -9.87
C TRP A 147 5.71 8.70 -11.07
N LEU A 148 5.47 10.01 -11.00
CA LEU A 148 5.07 10.81 -12.16
C LEU A 148 6.16 10.80 -13.26
N SER A 149 7.45 10.86 -12.87
CA SER A 149 8.56 10.68 -13.83
C SER A 149 8.56 9.29 -14.46
N ASN A 150 8.34 8.23 -13.66
CA ASN A 150 8.23 6.87 -14.17
C ASN A 150 7.02 6.65 -15.08
N ILE A 151 5.89 7.33 -14.83
CA ILE A 151 4.73 7.36 -15.72
C ILE A 151 5.12 7.96 -17.07
N SER A 152 5.80 9.11 -17.07
CA SER A 152 6.26 9.78 -18.29
C SER A 152 7.21 8.88 -19.09
N ASN A 153 8.14 8.21 -18.41
CA ASN A 153 9.15 7.34 -19.01
C ASN A 153 8.68 5.91 -19.25
N ARG A 154 7.46 5.56 -18.81
CA ARG A 154 6.89 4.20 -18.86
C ARG A 154 7.82 3.13 -18.24
N SER A 155 8.44 3.47 -17.11
CA SER A 155 9.42 2.64 -16.42
C SER A 155 8.89 2.10 -15.08
N SER A 156 9.63 1.19 -14.43
CA SER A 156 9.23 0.60 -13.14
C SER A 156 7.84 -0.06 -13.24
N ALA A 157 6.92 0.23 -12.32
CA ALA A 157 5.55 -0.28 -12.35
C ALA A 157 4.78 0.10 -13.64
N TRP A 158 5.13 1.21 -14.31
CA TRP A 158 4.41 1.66 -15.51
C TRP A 158 4.85 0.97 -16.80
N LYS A 159 5.85 0.08 -16.74
CA LYS A 159 6.15 -0.87 -17.82
C LYS A 159 4.99 -1.81 -18.10
N TYR A 160 4.17 -2.12 -17.09
CA TYR A 160 2.96 -2.94 -17.22
C TYR A 160 1.77 -2.21 -17.85
N GLY A 161 1.88 -0.90 -18.11
CA GLY A 161 0.80 -0.05 -18.61
C GLY A 161 0.36 0.99 -17.58
N ARG A 162 -0.89 1.46 -17.68
CA ARG A 162 -1.44 2.53 -16.81
C ARG A 162 -1.82 2.00 -15.42
N VAL A 163 -0.85 1.50 -14.66
CA VAL A 163 -1.03 0.98 -13.30
C VAL A 163 -1.71 2.01 -12.40
N GLN A 164 -2.69 1.55 -11.63
CA GLN A 164 -3.50 2.39 -10.76
C GLN A 164 -2.83 2.56 -9.39
N MET A 165 -3.04 3.72 -8.76
CA MET A 165 -2.50 4.04 -7.45
C MET A 165 -3.60 4.57 -6.53
N THR A 166 -3.53 4.19 -5.24
CA THR A 166 -4.38 4.74 -4.18
C THR A 166 -3.51 5.03 -2.98
N LEU A 167 -3.23 6.31 -2.78
CA LEU A 167 -2.29 6.81 -1.77
C LEU A 167 -2.98 7.79 -0.84
N THR A 168 -2.50 7.87 0.41
CA THR A 168 -2.89 8.93 1.34
C THR A 168 -1.82 10.02 1.39
N PHE A 169 -2.27 11.26 1.62
CA PHE A 169 -1.41 12.44 1.76
C PHE A 169 -1.98 13.35 2.86
N GLN A 170 -1.20 14.36 3.28
CA GLN A 170 -1.79 15.50 4.00
C GLN A 170 -2.86 16.13 3.13
N LYS A 171 -3.95 16.57 3.78
CA LYS A 171 -5.08 17.22 3.11
C LYS A 171 -4.63 18.30 2.12
N GLU A 172 -3.76 19.21 2.55
CA GLU A 172 -3.26 20.30 1.71
C GLU A 172 -2.50 19.80 0.47
N VAL A 173 -1.70 18.74 0.60
CA VAL A 173 -0.97 18.14 -0.53
C VAL A 173 -1.95 17.50 -1.51
N ALA A 174 -2.94 16.76 -1.02
CA ALA A 174 -3.98 16.17 -1.85
C ALA A 174 -4.80 17.24 -2.59
N GLU A 175 -5.16 18.33 -1.90
CA GLU A 175 -5.89 19.47 -2.49
C GLU A 175 -5.08 20.14 -3.60
N ARG A 176 -3.77 20.31 -3.41
CA ARG A 176 -2.87 20.87 -4.45
C ARG A 176 -2.78 19.98 -5.69
N MET A 177 -2.69 18.66 -5.51
CA MET A 177 -2.58 17.69 -6.63
C MET A 177 -3.79 17.71 -7.57
N VAL A 178 -4.98 17.98 -7.03
CA VAL A 178 -6.23 18.00 -7.80
C VAL A 178 -6.74 19.41 -8.09
N ALA A 179 -5.96 20.44 -7.75
CA ALA A 179 -6.34 21.83 -7.86
C ALA A 179 -6.64 22.24 -9.31
N PRO A 180 -7.87 22.70 -9.62
CA PRO A 180 -8.19 23.29 -10.92
C PRO A 180 -7.36 24.56 -11.19
N ILE A 181 -7.36 24.99 -12.45
CA ILE A 181 -6.79 26.27 -12.84
C ILE A 181 -7.41 27.41 -12.03
N LEU A 182 -6.63 28.45 -11.75
CA LEU A 182 -7.05 29.68 -11.04
C LEU A 182 -7.51 29.49 -9.57
N THR A 183 -7.26 28.32 -8.95
CA THR A 183 -7.53 28.12 -7.52
C THR A 183 -6.32 28.46 -6.65
N LYS A 184 -6.55 28.86 -5.39
CA LYS A 184 -5.47 29.20 -4.43
C LYS A 184 -4.49 28.04 -4.18
N GLN A 185 -4.98 26.80 -4.29
CA GLN A 185 -4.17 25.59 -4.11
C GLN A 185 -3.40 25.18 -5.36
N ARG A 186 -3.57 25.88 -6.49
CA ARG A 186 -2.82 25.58 -7.71
C ARG A 186 -1.34 25.93 -7.51
N CYS A 187 -0.48 24.91 -7.53
CA CYS A 187 0.96 25.07 -7.45
C CYS A 187 1.69 24.19 -8.48
N ARG A 188 3.03 24.26 -8.46
CA ARG A 188 3.90 23.34 -9.22
C ARG A 188 3.69 21.89 -8.78
#